data_AF-A0A8F7KS03-F1
#
_entry.id   AF-A0A8F7KS03-F1
#
_cell.length_a   1.000
_cell.length_b   1.000
_cell.length_c   1.000
_cell.angle_alpha   90.00
_cell.angle_beta   90.00
_cell.angle_gamma   90.00
#
_symmetry.space_group_name_H-M   'P 1'
#
loop_
_entity.id
_entity.type
_entity.pdbx_description
1 polymer ?
#
loop_
_entity_poly.entity_id
_entity_poly.type
_entity_poly.pdbx_seq_one_letter_code
_entity_poly.pdbx_strand_id
1 'polypeptide(L)' 'MAVADLPTYGYRRVWALLRRESERDGLPVVNAKRVYRIMRTHNLLLERKPADPCRKRAHKGRVAVAESNGV' A
#
# COMPACT_ATOMS: atom_id res chain seq x y z
N MET A 1 21.50 3.32 1.02
CA MET A 1 20.62 2.95 -0.12
C MET A 1 19.82 4.19 -0.51
N ALA A 2 19.82 4.60 -1.78
CA ALA A 2 19.13 5.84 -2.15
C ALA A 2 17.61 5.59 -2.25
N VAL A 3 16.80 6.54 -1.79
CA VAL A 3 15.32 6.43 -1.82
C VAL A 3 14.78 6.32 -3.26
N ALA A 4 15.50 6.88 -4.23
CA ALA A 4 15.18 6.77 -5.66
C ALA A 4 15.31 5.34 -6.21
N ASP A 5 16.11 4.47 -5.58
CA ASP A 5 16.33 3.08 -6.01
C ASP A 5 15.17 2.15 -5.59
N LEU A 6 14.19 2.65 -4.82
CA LEU A 6 13.01 1.90 -4.39
C LEU A 6 11.72 2.47 -4.99
N PRO A 7 11.50 2.34 -6.32
CA PRO A 7 10.33 2.91 -6.99
C PRO A 7 8.99 2.32 -6.48
N THR A 8 9.01 1.14 -5.88
CA THR A 8 7.83 0.47 -5.29
C THR A 8 7.57 0.85 -3.82
N TYR A 9 8.41 1.66 -3.20
CA TYR A 9 8.32 1.98 -1.79
C TYR A 9 7.63 3.33 -1.57
N GLY A 10 6.46 3.28 -0.95
CA GLY A 10 5.82 4.48 -0.42
C GLY A 10 6.53 5.00 0.82
N TYR A 11 6.28 6.25 1.16
CA TYR A 11 6.91 6.96 2.29
C TYR A 11 6.86 6.20 3.62
N ARG A 12 5.83 5.38 3.86
CA ARG A 12 5.73 4.54 5.08
C ARG A 12 6.83 3.49 5.17
N ARG A 13 7.19 2.83 4.06
CA ARG A 13 8.28 1.84 4.06
C ARG A 13 9.63 2.50 4.18
N VAL A 14 9.83 3.62 3.47
CA VAL A 14 11.06 4.41 3.60
C VAL A 14 11.26 4.89 5.04
N TRP A 15 10.20 5.39 5.69
CA TRP A 15 10.26 5.77 7.11
C TRP A 15 10.60 4.60 8.04
N ALA A 16 10.04 3.42 7.80
CA ALA A 16 10.37 2.24 8.60
C ALA A 16 11.84 1.82 8.46
N LEU A 17 12.43 1.95 7.26
CA LEU A 17 13.86 1.70 7.05
C LEU A 17 14.73 2.73 7.78
N LEU A 18 14.43 4.02 7.60
CA LEU A 18 15.15 5.11 8.27
C LEU A 18 15.07 4.99 9.80
N ARG A 19 13.92 4.59 10.32
CA ARG A 19 13.73 4.34 11.75
C ARG A 19 14.63 3.20 12.26
N ARG A 20 14.64 2.07 11.55
CA ARG A 20 15.50 0.92 11.91
C ARG A 20 16.98 1.28 11.87
N GLU A 21 17.39 2.08 10.90
CA GLU A 21 18.77 2.58 10.79
C GLU A 21 19.09 3.53 11.95
N SER A 22 18.21 4.50 12.23
CA SER A 22 18.38 5.42 13.37
C SER A 22 18.45 4.68 14.71
N GLU A 23 17.62 3.66 14.93
CA GLU A 23 17.65 2.83 16.14
C GLU A 23 18.96 2.03 16.26
N ARG A 24 19.54 1.56 15.16
CA ARG A 24 20.83 0.86 15.14
C ARG A 24 22.00 1.79 15.42
N ASP A 25 21.93 3.01 14.89
CA ASP A 25 23.01 4.00 14.99
C ASP A 25 22.88 4.90 16.23
N GLY A 26 21.84 4.69 17.05
CA GLY A 26 21.54 5.54 18.22
C GLY A 26 21.15 6.97 17.86
N LEU A 27 20.74 7.21 16.61
CA LEU A 27 20.36 8.51 16.10
C LEU A 27 18.88 8.82 16.38
N PRO A 28 18.50 10.10 16.45
CA PRO A 28 17.10 10.49 16.60
C PRO A 28 16.27 10.04 15.39
N VAL A 29 15.15 9.37 15.67
CA VAL A 29 14.23 8.88 14.63
C VAL A 29 13.67 10.02 13.80
N VAL A 30 13.78 9.90 12.48
CA VAL A 30 13.24 10.88 11.53
C VAL A 30 11.71 10.88 11.57
N ASN A 31 11.09 12.07 11.62
CA ASN A 31 9.64 12.20 11.57
C ASN A 31 9.08 11.76 10.20
N ALA A 32 8.07 10.90 10.20
CA ALA A 32 7.40 10.42 8.98
C ALA A 32 6.87 11.54 8.08
N LYS A 33 6.44 12.67 8.65
CA LYS A 33 5.99 13.85 7.88
C LYS A 33 7.13 14.47 7.07
N ARG A 34 8.37 14.45 7.60
CA ARG A 34 9.55 14.98 6.90
C ARG A 34 9.88 14.10 5.69
N VAL A 35 9.83 12.78 5.86
CA VAL A 35 9.99 11.80 4.77
C VAL A 35 8.94 12.03 3.68
N TYR A 36 7.67 12.18 4.07
CA TYR A 36 6.59 12.48 3.12
C TYR A 36 6.84 13.77 2.33
N ARG A 37 7.24 14.87 2.99
CA ARG A 37 7.49 16.15 2.32
C ARG A 37 8.63 16.05 1.31
N ILE A 38 9.76 15.45 1.69
CA ILE A 38 10.91 15.26 0.81
C ILE A 38 10.50 14.41 -0.40
N MET A 39 9.87 13.25 -0.18
CA MET A 39 9.41 12.40 -1.29
C MET A 39 8.38 13.09 -2.18
N ARG A 40 7.50 13.94 -1.63
CA ARG A 40 6.56 14.74 -2.41
C ARG A 40 7.29 15.77 -3.28
N THR A 41 8.24 16.50 -2.72
CA THR A 41 9.03 17.51 -3.47
C THR A 41 9.81 16.87 -4.61
N HIS A 42 10.30 15.65 -4.42
CA HIS A 42 11.06 14.91 -5.45
C HIS A 42 10.18 14.03 -6.35
N ASN A 43 8.85 14.12 -6.28
CA ASN A 43 7.92 13.29 -7.04
C ASN A 43 8.17 11.77 -6.90
N LEU A 44 8.64 11.32 -5.73
CA LEU A 44 8.94 9.92 -5.41
C LEU A 44 7.75 9.20 -4.75
N LEU A 45 6.60 9.85 -4.63
CA LEU A 45 5.41 9.21 -4.08
C LEU A 45 4.79 8.31 -5.13
N LEU A 46 4.47 7.09 -4.72
CA LEU A 46 3.69 6.15 -5.53
C LEU A 46 2.39 6.82 -5.99
N GLU A 47 2.18 6.83 -7.29
CA GLU A 47 0.89 7.25 -7.85
C GLU A 47 -0.20 6.35 -7.30
N ARG A 48 -1.24 6.98 -6.75
CA ARG A 48 -2.45 6.27 -6.37
C ARG A 48 -3.14 5.90 -7.68
N LYS A 49 -2.93 4.65 -8.13
CA LYS A 49 -3.73 4.07 -9.21
C LYS A 49 -5.21 4.24 -8.79
N PRO A 50 -6.05 4.93 -9.60
CA PRO A 50 -7.46 5.02 -9.29
C PRO A 50 -7.98 3.59 -9.10
N ALA A 51 -8.68 3.35 -7.98
CA ALA A 51 -9.31 2.07 -7.75
C ALA A 51 -10.23 1.84 -8.94
N ASP A 52 -9.92 0.80 -9.72
CA ASP A 52 -10.69 0.42 -10.89
C ASP A 52 -12.17 0.33 -10.48
N PRO A 53 -13.07 1.20 -11.00
CA PRO A 53 -14.49 1.17 -10.62
C PRO A 53 -15.15 -0.17 -10.98
N CYS A 54 -14.48 -0.99 -11.80
CA CYS A 54 -14.97 -2.25 -12.35
C CYS A 54 -14.59 -3.51 -11.56
N ARG A 55 -14.33 -3.43 -10.25
CA ARG A 55 -14.41 -4.62 -9.38
C ARG A 55 -15.79 -4.80 -8.75
N LYS A 56 -16.85 -4.68 -9.56
CA LYS A 56 -18.08 -5.42 -9.28
C LYS A 56 -17.79 -6.89 -9.59
N ARG A 57 -17.32 -7.65 -8.60
CA ARG A 57 -17.40 -9.12 -8.67
C ARG A 57 -18.88 -9.44 -8.79
N ALA A 58 -19.34 -9.72 -10.00
CA ALA A 58 -20.67 -10.27 -10.20
C ALA A 58 -20.67 -11.65 -9.53
N HIS A 59 -21.29 -11.74 -8.35
CA HIS A 59 -21.59 -13.03 -7.76
C HIS A 59 -22.71 -13.67 -8.60
N LYS A 60 -22.33 -14.44 -9.62
CA LYS A 60 -23.25 -15.44 -10.20
C LYS A 60 -23.37 -16.59 -9.20
N GLY A 61 -24.13 -16.37 -8.13
CA GLY A 61 -24.58 -17.45 -7.26
C GLY A 61 -25.61 -18.27 -8.03
N ARG A 62 -25.18 -19.39 -8.63
CA ARG A 62 -26.12 -20.39 -9.15
C ARG A 62 -26.49 -21.29 -7.97
N VAL A 63 -27.65 -21.04 -7.36
CA VAL A 63 -28.25 -21.98 -6.39
C VAL A 63 -28.92 -23.07 -7.21
N ALA A 64 -28.32 -24.26 -7.26
CA ALA A 64 -29.02 -25.45 -7.71
C ALA A 64 -29.89 -25.94 -6.56
N VAL A 65 -31.19 -25.71 -6.63
CA VAL A 65 -32.18 -26.40 -5.80
C VAL A 65 -32.45 -27.74 -6.48
N ALA A 66 -32.17 -28.84 -5.80
CA ALA A 66 -32.70 -30.14 -6.18
C ALA A 66 -34.22 -30.11 -5.99
N GLU A 67 -34.92 -30.72 -6.93
CA GLU A 67 -36.36 -30.63 -7.14
C GLU A 67 -37.22 -30.89 -5.88
N SER A 68 -38.40 -30.28 -5.91
CA SER A 68 -39.48 -30.36 -4.92
C SER A 68 -39.75 -31.77 -4.38
N ASN A 69 -39.97 -31.91 -3.06
CA ASN A 69 -40.73 -33.04 -2.52
C ASN A 69 -42.16 -32.90 -3.02
N GLY A 70 -42.54 -33.74 -3.97
CA GLY A 70 -43.90 -33.92 -4.43
C GLY A 70 -44.42 -35.26 -3.98
N VAL A 71 -45.61 -35.19 -3.34
CA VAL A 71 -46.54 -36.27 -2.97
C VAL A 71 -46.24 -36.99 -1.66
#